data_AF-A0AAV2VV02-F1
#
_entry.id   AF-A0AAV2VV02-F1
#
_cell.length_a   1.000
_cell.length_b   1.000
_cell.length_c   1.000
_cell.angle_alpha   90.00
_cell.angle_beta   90.00
_cell.angle_gamma   90.00
#
_symmetry.space_group_name_H-M   'P 1'
#
loop_
_entity.id
_entity.type
_entity.pdbx_description
1 polymer ?
#
loop_
_entity_poly.entity_id
_entity_poly.type
_entity_poly.pdbx_seq_one_letter_code
_entity_poly.pdbx_strand_id
1 'polypeptide(L)'
;MSYLSLDEYQRKWIFTHQSMPVPEEELEQIKPMTQARSAQLWKENISAQSPDAERLSSQDWPMKTSNWLHEVDWMQDWDSEIEDLPAEILEHVDWQDDVTVYFCYEKYNIIETKWAFFKKYWKNFLFYDDGPILIGRRRNEALWFSDSGSVKVGYRNKS
;
A
#
# COMPACT_ATOMS: atom_id res chain seq x y z
N MET A 1 1.39 -18.20 -13.50
CA MET A 1 2.03 -16.87 -13.50
C MET A 1 1.68 -16.17 -12.19
N SER A 2 2.58 -15.38 -11.62
CA SER A 2 2.36 -14.69 -10.34
C SER A 2 1.85 -13.25 -10.48
N TYR A 3 1.99 -12.66 -11.67
CA TYR A 3 1.62 -11.28 -11.96
C TYR A 3 0.72 -11.22 -13.20
N LEU A 4 -0.10 -10.19 -13.25
CA LEU A 4 -0.87 -9.77 -14.41
C LEU A 4 -0.05 -8.77 -15.23
N SER A 5 -0.31 -8.71 -16.54
CA SER A 5 0.09 -7.51 -17.30
C SER A 5 -0.73 -6.30 -16.84
N LEU A 6 -0.22 -5.10 -17.05
CA LEU A 6 -0.96 -3.88 -16.69
C LEU A 6 -2.27 -3.76 -17.49
N ASP A 7 -2.32 -4.27 -18.71
CA ASP A 7 -3.55 -4.28 -19.52
C ASP A 7 -4.64 -5.19 -18.98
N GLU A 8 -4.27 -6.28 -18.31
CA GLU A 8 -5.20 -7.17 -17.62
C GLU A 8 -5.62 -6.64 -16.24
N TYR A 9 -4.95 -5.60 -15.75
CA TYR A 9 -5.25 -5.02 -14.45
C TYR A 9 -6.43 -4.05 -14.52
N GLN A 10 -7.56 -4.45 -13.93
CA GLN A 10 -8.81 -3.67 -13.94
C GLN A 10 -8.67 -2.25 -13.40
N ARG A 11 -7.76 -2.04 -12.44
CA ARG A 11 -7.52 -0.74 -11.80
C ARG A 11 -6.34 0.03 -12.43
N LYS A 12 -5.89 -0.31 -13.64
CA LYS A 12 -4.78 0.39 -14.32
C LYS A 12 -4.99 1.90 -14.46
N TRP A 13 -6.25 2.33 -14.50
CA TRP A 13 -6.64 3.74 -14.62
C TRP A 13 -6.06 4.63 -13.52
N ILE A 14 -5.74 4.09 -12.34
CA ILE A 14 -5.12 4.87 -11.24
C ILE A 14 -3.71 5.34 -11.58
N PHE A 15 -3.03 4.66 -12.50
CA PHE A 15 -1.67 4.99 -12.95
C PHE A 15 -1.65 5.71 -14.30
N THR A 16 -2.78 5.70 -15.03
CA THR A 16 -2.94 6.37 -16.32
C THR A 16 -3.92 7.53 -16.24
N HIS A 17 -4.19 8.04 -15.02
CA HIS A 17 -5.11 9.15 -14.81
C HIS A 17 -4.52 10.43 -15.42
N GLN A 18 -5.32 11.21 -16.16
CA GLN A 18 -4.82 12.35 -16.94
C GLN A 18 -4.16 13.44 -16.09
N SER A 19 -4.57 13.60 -14.84
CA SER A 19 -3.99 14.59 -13.93
C SER A 19 -2.63 14.17 -13.36
N MET A 20 -2.36 12.87 -13.24
CA MET A 20 -1.13 12.32 -12.64
C MET A 20 -0.70 11.05 -13.38
N PRO A 21 -0.30 11.13 -14.66
CA PRO A 21 0.09 9.95 -15.42
C PRO A 21 1.47 9.45 -15.00
N VAL A 22 1.61 8.15 -14.77
CA VAL A 22 2.93 7.51 -14.66
C VAL A 22 3.52 7.39 -16.08
N PRO A 23 4.79 7.77 -16.30
CA PRO A 23 5.46 7.61 -17.60
C PRO A 23 5.48 6.15 -18.06
N GLU A 24 5.39 5.93 -19.37
CA GLU A 24 5.29 4.59 -19.96
C GLU A 24 6.49 3.71 -19.59
N GLU A 25 7.69 4.28 -19.56
CA GLU A 25 8.92 3.57 -19.18
C GLU A 25 8.94 3.09 -17.72
N GLU A 26 8.12 3.66 -16.84
CA GLU A 26 8.07 3.29 -15.42
C GLU A 26 6.88 2.39 -15.08
N LEU A 27 5.94 2.19 -16.02
CA LEU A 27 4.76 1.33 -15.82
C LEU A 27 5.13 -0.13 -15.50
N GLU A 28 6.29 -0.61 -15.95
CA GLU A 28 6.78 -1.97 -15.65
C GLU A 28 7.10 -2.21 -14.16
N GLN A 29 7.24 -1.13 -13.38
CA GLN A 29 7.46 -1.20 -11.93
C GLN A 29 6.17 -1.50 -11.17
N ILE A 30 5.00 -1.34 -11.81
CA ILE A 30 3.71 -1.69 -11.25
C ILE A 30 3.47 -3.15 -11.57
N LYS A 31 3.53 -4.02 -10.56
CA LYS A 31 3.37 -5.47 -10.75
C LYS A 31 2.13 -5.96 -10.01
N PRO A 32 0.92 -5.83 -10.59
CA PRO A 32 -0.30 -6.38 -10.01
C PRO A 32 -0.19 -7.89 -9.94
N MET A 33 -0.46 -8.45 -8.77
CA MET A 33 -0.43 -9.90 -8.55
C MET A 33 -1.70 -10.56 -9.11
N THR A 34 -1.56 -11.82 -9.54
CA THR A 34 -2.75 -12.64 -9.82
C THR A 34 -3.56 -12.85 -8.54
N GLN A 35 -4.87 -13.06 -8.65
CA GLN A 35 -5.73 -13.26 -7.47
C GLN A 35 -5.22 -14.36 -6.53
N ALA A 36 -4.70 -15.47 -7.07
CA ALA A 36 -4.14 -16.57 -6.29
C ALA A 36 -2.89 -16.13 -5.49
N ARG A 37 -2.01 -15.34 -6.12
CA ARG A 37 -0.80 -14.83 -5.46
C ARG A 37 -1.12 -13.77 -4.42
N SER A 38 -2.03 -12.84 -4.74
CA SER A 38 -2.56 -11.84 -3.80
C SER A 38 -3.15 -12.51 -2.57
N ALA A 39 -4.00 -13.52 -2.76
CA ALA A 39 -4.69 -14.21 -1.66
C ALA A 39 -3.71 -14.92 -0.73
N GLN A 40 -2.64 -15.51 -1.28
CA GLN A 40 -1.58 -16.11 -0.48
C GLN A 40 -0.85 -15.04 0.34
N LEU A 41 -0.41 -13.95 -0.30
CA LEU A 41 0.32 -12.88 0.38
C LEU A 41 -0.54 -12.22 1.47
N TRP A 42 -1.81 -11.95 1.18
CA TRP A 42 -2.77 -11.43 2.15
C TRP A 42 -2.92 -12.37 3.34
N LYS A 43 -3.15 -13.67 3.11
CA LYS A 43 -3.27 -14.69 4.16
C LYS A 43 -2.04 -14.74 5.06
N GLU A 44 -0.86 -14.64 4.47
CA GLU A 44 0.41 -14.72 5.19
C GLU A 44 0.73 -13.44 5.96
N ASN A 45 0.25 -12.27 5.52
CA ASN A 45 0.77 -10.98 5.99
C ASN A 45 -0.27 -10.03 6.59
N ILE A 46 -1.55 -10.17 6.25
CA ILE A 46 -2.63 -9.27 6.65
C ILE A 46 -3.65 -10.03 7.51
N SER A 47 -4.44 -10.91 6.90
CA SER A 47 -5.48 -11.68 7.60
C SER A 47 -5.71 -13.04 6.96
N ALA A 48 -5.91 -14.07 7.79
CA ALA A 48 -6.26 -15.40 7.31
C ALA A 48 -7.74 -15.56 6.92
N GLN A 49 -8.62 -14.70 7.44
CA GLN A 49 -10.08 -14.86 7.34
C GLN A 49 -10.74 -13.67 6.64
N SER A 50 -10.33 -12.45 6.96
CA SER A 50 -10.93 -11.23 6.43
C SER A 50 -10.43 -10.95 5.01
N PRO A 51 -11.32 -10.54 4.09
CA PRO A 51 -10.95 -10.29 2.69
C PRO A 51 -10.42 -8.86 2.42
N ASP A 52 -10.70 -7.89 3.30
CA ASP A 52 -10.31 -6.49 3.16
C ASP A 52 -10.22 -5.82 4.54
N ALA A 53 -9.86 -4.53 4.55
CA ALA A 53 -9.67 -3.72 5.74
C ALA A 53 -10.96 -3.48 6.54
N GLU A 54 -12.09 -3.21 5.88
CA GLU A 54 -13.39 -2.98 6.53
C GLU A 54 -13.87 -4.20 7.33
N ARG A 55 -13.50 -5.40 6.87
CA ARG A 55 -13.94 -6.67 7.47
C ARG A 55 -12.88 -7.31 8.37
N LEU A 56 -11.82 -6.59 8.74
CA LEU A 56 -10.83 -7.08 9.69
C LEU A 56 -11.46 -7.37 11.05
N SER A 57 -11.13 -8.53 11.61
CA SER A 57 -11.59 -8.97 12.92
C SER A 57 -10.63 -8.54 14.03
N SER A 58 -11.09 -8.56 15.28
CA SER A 58 -10.23 -8.29 16.45
C SER A 58 -9.04 -9.27 16.61
N GLN A 59 -9.04 -10.39 15.87
CA GLN A 59 -7.91 -11.34 15.84
C GLN A 59 -6.81 -10.91 14.86
N ASP A 60 -7.15 -10.07 13.88
CA ASP A 60 -6.19 -9.62 12.88
C ASP A 60 -5.25 -8.57 13.46
N TRP A 61 -3.96 -8.69 13.16
CA TRP A 61 -2.95 -7.80 13.72
C TRP A 61 -3.20 -6.30 13.44
N PRO A 62 -3.79 -5.85 12.31
CA PRO A 62 -4.06 -4.43 12.12
C PRO A 62 -5.09 -3.91 13.13
N MET A 63 -5.95 -4.77 13.70
CA MET A 63 -6.95 -4.35 14.69
C MET A 63 -6.39 -4.21 16.11
N LYS A 64 -5.12 -4.59 16.34
CA LYS A 64 -4.45 -4.43 17.63
C LYS A 64 -3.87 -3.01 17.72
N THR A 65 -4.48 -2.14 18.51
CA THR A 65 -4.04 -0.73 18.67
C THR A 65 -2.57 -0.61 19.09
N SER A 66 -2.06 -1.55 19.88
CA SER A 66 -0.65 -1.63 20.29
C SER A 66 0.35 -1.78 19.15
N ASN A 67 -0.12 -2.14 17.94
CA ASN A 67 0.71 -2.27 16.76
C ASN A 67 0.92 -0.93 16.05
N TRP A 68 0.16 0.11 16.40
CA TRP A 68 0.24 1.44 15.80
C TRP A 68 0.85 2.44 16.76
N LEU A 69 1.72 3.30 16.24
CA LEU A 69 2.47 4.28 17.03
C LEU A 69 1.76 5.63 17.04
N HIS A 70 1.39 6.12 15.86
CA HIS A 70 0.76 7.40 15.64
C HIS A 70 0.03 7.41 14.28
N GLU A 71 -0.72 8.47 14.04
CA GLU A 71 -1.40 8.75 12.77
C GLU A 71 -0.80 10.02 12.15
N VAL A 72 -0.69 10.01 10.82
CA VAL A 72 -0.23 11.14 10.01
C VAL A 72 -1.37 11.52 9.07
N ASP A 73 -1.67 12.82 8.97
CA ASP A 73 -2.66 13.36 8.03
C ASP A 73 -1.98 13.59 6.69
N TRP A 74 -2.18 12.68 5.73
CA TRP A 74 -1.60 12.81 4.39
C TRP A 74 -2.49 13.66 3.47
N MET A 75 -3.76 13.88 3.82
CA MET A 75 -4.70 14.64 3.00
C MET A 75 -4.34 16.12 2.99
N GLN A 76 -3.70 16.65 4.04
CA GLN A 76 -3.13 18.00 4.02
C GLN A 76 -2.14 18.22 2.88
N ASP A 77 -1.39 17.18 2.51
CA ASP A 77 -0.39 17.25 1.44
C ASP A 77 -0.97 16.87 0.05
N TRP A 78 -2.23 16.44 -0.01
CA TRP A 78 -2.86 15.98 -1.26
C TRP A 78 -2.90 17.06 -2.34
N ASP A 79 -3.48 18.21 -2.01
CA ASP A 79 -3.59 19.39 -2.89
C ASP A 79 -2.33 20.27 -2.84
N SER A 80 -1.31 19.88 -2.08
CA SER A 80 -0.04 20.59 -2.04
C SER A 80 0.78 20.31 -3.30
N GLU A 81 1.61 21.29 -3.66
CA GLU A 81 2.66 21.14 -4.68
C GLU A 81 3.80 20.21 -4.21
N ILE A 82 3.72 19.67 -2.99
CA ILE A 82 4.68 18.71 -2.46
C ILE A 82 4.33 17.35 -3.06
N GLU A 83 5.24 16.83 -3.87
CA GLU A 83 5.12 15.50 -4.49
C GLU A 83 5.56 14.37 -3.54
N ASP A 84 6.40 14.69 -2.55
CA ASP A 84 6.93 13.71 -1.61
C ASP A 84 5.85 13.22 -0.62
N LEU A 85 6.06 12.02 -0.06
CA LEU A 85 5.27 11.56 1.08
C LEU A 85 5.47 12.48 2.29
N PRO A 86 4.48 12.59 3.18
CA PRO A 86 4.62 13.25 4.47
C PRO A 86 5.90 12.83 5.20
N ALA A 87 6.66 13.81 5.70
CA ALA A 87 7.97 13.59 6.30
C ALA A 87 7.90 12.66 7.52
N GLU A 88 6.81 12.73 8.28
CA GLU A 88 6.54 11.91 9.46
C GLU A 88 6.50 10.41 9.12
N ILE A 89 6.04 10.05 7.92
CA ILE A 89 6.08 8.65 7.44
C ILE A 89 7.53 8.24 7.17
N LEU A 90 8.30 9.12 6.52
CA LEU A 90 9.69 8.86 6.16
C LEU A 90 10.62 8.78 7.38
N GLU A 91 10.30 9.49 8.46
CA GLU A 91 11.02 9.41 9.74
C GLU A 91 10.88 8.03 10.41
N HIS A 92 9.78 7.32 10.16
CA HIS A 92 9.52 6.00 10.76
C HIS A 92 9.84 4.83 9.82
N VAL A 93 9.83 5.05 8.51
CA VAL A 93 10.06 4.02 7.50
C VAL A 93 11.43 4.22 6.86
N ASP A 94 12.47 3.67 7.51
CA ASP A 94 13.86 3.67 7.00
C ASP A 94 14.10 2.52 5.98
N TRP A 95 13.22 2.40 4.99
CA TRP A 95 13.40 1.44 3.92
C TRP A 95 14.33 1.99 2.86
N GLN A 96 15.28 1.16 2.42
CA GLN A 96 16.10 1.45 1.24
C GLN A 96 15.24 1.48 -0.02
N ASP A 97 15.63 2.29 -1.00
CA ASP A 97 14.88 2.52 -2.23
C ASP A 97 14.55 1.24 -3.02
N ASP A 98 15.42 0.23 -2.94
CA ASP A 98 15.29 -1.05 -3.63
C ASP A 98 14.43 -2.08 -2.88
N VAL A 99 13.95 -1.76 -1.68
CA VAL A 99 13.06 -2.62 -0.91
C VAL A 99 11.81 -2.90 -1.72
N THR A 100 11.50 -4.17 -1.91
CA THR A 100 10.20 -4.58 -2.47
C THR A 100 9.12 -4.29 -1.45
N VAL A 101 8.09 -3.57 -1.87
CA VAL A 101 6.91 -3.25 -1.06
C VAL A 101 5.66 -3.85 -1.69
N TYR A 102 4.66 -4.09 -0.84
CA TYR A 102 3.35 -4.61 -1.25
C TYR A 102 2.27 -3.64 -0.81
N PHE A 103 1.55 -3.07 -1.78
CA PHE A 103 0.38 -2.26 -1.51
C PHE A 103 -0.86 -3.15 -1.58
N CYS A 104 -1.44 -3.41 -0.41
CA CYS A 104 -2.47 -4.42 -0.23
C CYS A 104 -3.83 -3.74 -0.09
N TYR A 105 -4.52 -3.54 -1.21
CA TYR A 105 -5.90 -3.01 -1.21
C TYR A 105 -6.88 -3.99 -0.57
N GLU A 106 -6.83 -5.25 -1.02
CA GLU A 106 -7.71 -6.33 -0.55
C GLU A 106 -7.09 -7.68 -0.90
N LYS A 107 -7.67 -8.76 -0.40
CA LYS A 107 -7.19 -10.15 -0.55
C LYS A 107 -6.85 -10.54 -1.99
N TYR A 108 -7.59 -10.03 -2.97
CA TYR A 108 -7.39 -10.38 -4.38
C TYR A 108 -6.72 -9.27 -5.22
N ASN A 109 -6.36 -8.15 -4.60
CA ASN A 109 -5.73 -7.02 -5.26
C ASN A 109 -4.52 -6.51 -4.45
N ILE A 110 -3.33 -6.95 -4.86
CA ILE A 110 -2.07 -6.52 -4.28
C ILE A 110 -1.13 -6.13 -5.43
N ILE A 111 -0.50 -4.96 -5.28
CA ILE A 111 0.55 -4.50 -6.19
C ILE A 111 1.90 -4.69 -5.51
N GLU A 112 2.83 -5.34 -6.21
CA GLU A 112 4.23 -5.33 -5.86
C GLU A 112 4.95 -4.20 -6.60
N THR A 113 5.80 -3.47 -5.89
CA THR A 113 6.69 -2.48 -6.50
C THR A 113 7.94 -2.25 -5.63
N LYS A 114 8.73 -1.22 -5.93
CA LYS A 114 9.87 -0.76 -5.14
C LYS A 114 9.49 0.42 -4.26
N TRP A 115 10.13 0.54 -3.10
CA TRP A 115 9.87 1.63 -2.18
C TRP A 115 10.07 3.00 -2.84
N ALA A 116 11.15 3.19 -3.60
CA ALA A 116 11.36 4.43 -4.34
C ALA A 116 10.22 4.75 -5.33
N PHE A 117 9.70 3.73 -6.01
CA PHE A 117 8.59 3.92 -6.95
C PHE A 117 7.30 4.29 -6.21
N PHE A 118 6.97 3.60 -5.11
CA PHE A 118 5.83 3.97 -4.28
C PHE A 118 5.99 5.41 -3.76
N LYS A 119 7.18 5.80 -3.30
CA LYS A 119 7.42 7.17 -2.81
C LYS A 119 7.13 8.23 -3.85
N LYS A 120 7.58 8.00 -5.08
CA LYS A 120 7.39 8.93 -6.21
C LYS A 120 5.92 9.03 -6.65
N TYR A 121 5.14 7.94 -6.50
CA TYR A 121 3.79 7.83 -7.05
C TYR A 121 2.71 7.56 -6.00
N TRP A 122 2.95 7.91 -4.74
CA TRP A 122 2.06 7.54 -3.64
C TRP A 122 0.62 8.04 -3.84
N LYS A 123 0.45 9.26 -4.39
CA LYS A 123 -0.86 9.82 -4.73
C LYS A 123 -1.65 8.92 -5.70
N ASN A 124 -0.97 8.32 -6.70
CA ASN A 124 -1.61 7.38 -7.61
C ASN A 124 -2.15 6.13 -6.89
N PHE A 125 -1.39 5.60 -5.93
CA PHE A 125 -1.82 4.44 -5.15
C PHE A 125 -3.05 4.75 -4.28
N LEU A 126 -3.19 6.01 -3.83
CA LEU A 126 -4.28 6.48 -2.98
C LEU A 126 -5.51 7.02 -3.75
N PHE A 127 -5.54 7.02 -5.08
CA PHE A 127 -6.81 7.21 -5.83
C PHE A 127 -7.87 6.15 -5.48
N TYR A 128 -7.46 5.05 -4.85
CA TYR A 128 -8.33 4.02 -4.30
C TYR A 128 -7.89 3.68 -2.87
N ASP A 129 -8.23 4.53 -1.91
CA ASP A 129 -7.78 4.52 -0.52
C ASP A 129 -8.71 3.77 0.45
N ASP A 130 -9.43 2.77 -0.05
CA ASP A 130 -10.35 1.90 0.69
C ASP A 130 -9.61 0.94 1.66
N GLY A 131 -8.96 1.53 2.66
CA GLY A 131 -8.21 0.85 3.70
C GLY A 131 -6.91 0.14 3.30
N PRO A 132 -6.14 0.52 2.25
CA PRO A 132 -4.99 -0.27 1.84
C PRO A 132 -3.90 -0.29 2.91
N ILE A 133 -3.21 -1.43 2.99
CA ILE A 133 -2.07 -1.62 3.90
C ILE A 133 -0.78 -1.76 3.08
N LEU A 134 0.20 -0.90 3.35
CA LEU A 134 1.54 -1.00 2.76
C LEU A 134 2.47 -1.76 3.72
N ILE A 135 3.19 -2.74 3.18
CA ILE A 135 4.21 -3.51 3.92
C ILE A 135 5.48 -3.69 3.09
N GLY A 136 6.62 -3.66 3.76
CA GLY A 136 7.91 -3.98 3.14
C GLY A 136 8.24 -5.48 3.21
N ARG A 137 8.86 -6.02 2.17
CA ARG A 137 9.36 -7.40 2.16
C ARG A 137 10.44 -7.56 3.23
N ARG A 138 10.22 -8.47 4.18
CA ARG A 138 11.10 -8.72 5.35
C ARG A 138 11.28 -7.48 6.25
N ARG A 139 10.29 -6.59 6.25
CA ARG A 139 10.20 -5.43 7.13
C ARG A 139 9.06 -5.61 8.12
N ASN A 140 9.20 -5.00 9.28
CA ASN A 140 8.18 -5.05 10.32
C ASN A 140 7.30 -3.81 10.28
N GLU A 141 7.81 -2.70 9.78
CA GLU A 141 7.05 -1.46 9.60
C GLU A 141 5.85 -1.72 8.67
N ALA A 142 4.75 -1.05 8.96
CA ALA A 142 3.53 -1.09 8.17
C ALA A 142 2.84 0.27 8.19
N LEU A 143 2.19 0.60 7.08
CA LEU A 143 1.32 1.76 6.95
C LEU A 143 -0.10 1.28 6.65
N TRP A 144 -1.10 1.87 7.29
CA TRP A 144 -2.51 1.58 7.01
C TRP A 144 -3.24 2.88 6.72
N PHE A 145 -3.57 3.08 5.44
CA PHE A 145 -4.23 4.28 4.95
C PHE A 145 -5.75 4.16 5.18
N SER A 146 -6.39 5.29 5.46
CA SER A 146 -7.83 5.43 5.59
C SER A 146 -8.33 6.47 4.59
N ASP A 147 -9.53 6.22 4.08
CA ASP A 147 -10.43 7.11 3.35
C ASP A 147 -10.67 8.49 4.02
N SER A 148 -10.37 8.62 5.31
CA SER A 148 -10.45 9.89 6.05
C SER A 148 -9.27 10.84 5.80
N GLY A 149 -8.28 10.45 5.00
CA GLY A 149 -7.10 11.28 4.76
C GLY A 149 -5.94 11.04 5.73
N SER A 150 -6.02 9.96 6.52
CA SER A 150 -5.02 9.63 7.52
C SER A 150 -4.31 8.31 7.22
N VAL A 151 -3.10 8.15 7.76
CA VAL A 151 -2.35 6.89 7.72
C VAL A 151 -1.84 6.55 9.11
N LYS A 152 -2.13 5.33 9.55
CA LYS A 152 -1.54 4.76 10.76
C LYS A 152 -0.15 4.24 10.44
N VAL A 153 0.82 4.65 11.25
CA VAL A 153 2.22 4.20 11.15
C VAL A 153 2.50 3.25 12.30
N GLY A 154 3.06 2.08 12.02
CA GLY A 154 3.26 1.07 13.05
C GLY A 154 4.05 -0.16 12.61
N TYR A 155 3.84 -1.26 13.34
CA TYR A 155 4.54 -2.52 13.14
C TYR A 155 3.56 -3.69 12.98
N ARG A 156 3.83 -4.52 11.98
CA ARG A 156 3.21 -5.84 11.80
C ARG A 156 3.75 -6.84 12.81
N ASN A 157 3.28 -6.72 14.06
CA ASN A 157 3.52 -7.72 15.08
C ASN A 157 2.44 -8.79 15.00
N LYS A 158 2.78 -9.93 14.38
CA LYS A 158 1.95 -11.14 14.34
C LYS A 158 2.04 -11.85 15.70
N SER A 159 1.61 -11.18 16.77
CA SER A 159 1.48 -11.76 18.12
C SER A 159 0.35 -12.78 18.19
#